data_AF-A0A2W2LWB5-F1
#
_entry.id   AF-A0A2W2LWB5-F1
#
_cell.length_a   1.000
_cell.length_b   1.000
_cell.length_c   1.000
_cell.angle_alpha   90.00
_cell.angle_beta   90.00
_cell.angle_gamma   90.00
#
_symmetry.space_group_name_H-M   'P 1'
#
loop_
_entity.id
_entity.type
_entity.pdbx_description
1 polymer ?
#
loop_
_entity_poly.entity_id
_entity_poly.type
_entity_poly.pdbx_seq_one_letter_code
_entity_poly.pdbx_strand_id
1 'polypeptide(L)'
;MTSAPGPGPGSAVPYGTPDAPRIAVRGEAHLEVDPEIARIGITVTARGKDRRSALDDLTRRNAGIVDLVKSYGQAVEHLETGAFSITPELARRGRGERVRTYRGTVHLTAELSDFTALGELTTRLADLELTRVDGPWWALRPGSPAHRQARQQAVREAVQRAREYAEALGTTLAALVEIADIGAENARFVPPAPGGMRAMTAYGAPAPQEEAAPLDLEPERQHVYAQLDARFTIKPPKL
;
A
#
# COMPACT_ATOMS: atom_id res chain seq x y z
N MET A 1 67.68 -19.41 36.56
CA MET A 1 66.26 -19.34 36.99
C MET A 1 65.57 -18.32 36.11
N THR A 2 64.75 -18.79 35.16
CA THR A 2 63.92 -17.96 34.27
C THR A 2 62.58 -18.67 34.14
N SER A 3 61.52 -18.03 34.64
CA SER A 3 60.13 -18.45 34.43
C SER A 3 59.65 -18.04 33.04
N ALA A 4 58.86 -18.89 32.41
CA ALA A 4 57.95 -18.55 31.32
C ALA A 4 56.53 -19.07 31.68
N PRO A 5 55.47 -18.39 31.21
CA PRO A 5 54.22 -18.25 31.92
C PRO A 5 53.23 -19.37 31.61
N GLY A 6 52.36 -19.66 32.58
CA GLY A 6 51.27 -20.61 32.42
C GLY A 6 50.26 -20.15 31.34
N PRO A 7 49.66 -21.08 30.59
CA PRO A 7 48.62 -20.75 29.63
C PRO A 7 47.36 -20.32 30.40
N GLY A 8 46.86 -19.11 30.12
CA GLY A 8 45.58 -18.63 30.63
C GLY A 8 44.41 -19.41 30.02
N PRO A 9 43.24 -19.49 30.70
CA PRO A 9 42.09 -20.18 30.16
C PRO A 9 41.40 -19.29 29.13
N GLY A 10 41.60 -19.61 27.86
CA GLY A 10 40.98 -18.92 26.74
C GLY A 10 40.88 -19.82 25.51
N SER A 11 39.67 -20.28 25.25
CA SER A 11 39.16 -20.90 24.02
C SER A 11 39.28 -22.44 23.88
N ALA A 12 38.11 -23.08 23.88
CA ALA A 12 37.53 -23.88 22.78
C ALA A 12 36.69 -25.03 23.35
N VAL A 13 35.36 -24.93 23.25
CA VAL A 13 34.39 -25.96 23.67
C VAL A 13 34.43 -27.12 22.67
N PRO A 14 34.79 -28.37 23.04
CA PRO A 14 34.91 -29.44 22.03
C PRO A 14 33.58 -30.16 21.75
N TYR A 15 32.69 -30.37 22.73
CA TYR A 15 31.45 -31.17 22.55
C TYR A 15 30.32 -30.83 23.55
N GLY A 16 30.17 -29.57 23.96
CA GLY A 16 29.14 -29.15 24.93
C GLY A 16 28.19 -28.09 24.37
N THR A 17 26.93 -28.14 24.80
CA THR A 17 25.97 -27.05 24.61
C THR A 17 26.57 -25.76 25.19
N PRO A 18 26.61 -24.64 24.43
CA PRO A 18 27.18 -23.39 24.92
C PRO A 18 26.55 -22.94 26.24
N ASP A 19 27.25 -22.13 27.04
CA ASP A 19 26.72 -21.61 28.31
C ASP A 19 25.43 -20.77 28.12
N ALA A 20 25.23 -20.21 26.93
CA ALA A 20 24.02 -19.51 26.53
C ALA A 20 23.62 -19.90 25.09
N PRO A 21 22.97 -21.07 24.89
CA PRO A 21 22.50 -21.50 23.59
C PRO A 21 21.44 -20.54 23.08
N ARG A 22 21.36 -20.39 21.75
CA ARG A 22 20.47 -19.43 21.11
C ARG A 22 19.37 -20.14 20.34
N ILE A 23 18.15 -19.62 20.46
CA ILE A 23 17.01 -19.97 19.63
C ILE A 23 16.73 -18.77 18.73
N ALA A 24 16.63 -19.01 17.43
CA ALA A 24 16.12 -18.05 16.47
C ALA A 24 14.74 -18.52 15.98
N VAL A 25 13.76 -17.63 16.05
CA VAL A 25 12.39 -17.88 15.58
C VAL A 25 11.93 -16.72 14.73
N ARG A 26 11.04 -17.02 13.80
CA ARG A 26 10.26 -16.03 13.07
C ARG A 26 8.90 -15.88 13.74
N GLY A 27 8.50 -14.64 13.96
CA GLY A 27 7.17 -14.27 14.44
C GLY A 27 6.32 -13.78 13.28
N GLU A 28 5.09 -14.26 13.17
CA GLU A 28 4.16 -13.83 12.11
C GLU A 28 2.80 -13.47 12.67
N ALA A 29 2.16 -12.47 12.05
CA ALA A 29 0.77 -12.17 12.28
C ALA A 29 0.08 -11.76 10.99
N HIS A 30 -1.18 -12.16 10.92
CA HIS A 30 -2.12 -11.78 9.90
C HIS A 30 -3.40 -11.30 10.58
N LEU A 31 -3.84 -10.10 10.23
CA LEU A 31 -5.10 -9.54 10.69
C LEU A 31 -5.95 -9.22 9.47
N GLU A 32 -7.25 -9.49 9.58
CA GLU A 32 -8.25 -9.04 8.63
C GLU A 32 -9.08 -7.96 9.30
N VAL A 33 -9.10 -6.77 8.71
CA VAL A 33 -9.79 -5.61 9.26
C VAL A 33 -10.58 -4.90 8.18
N ASP A 34 -11.65 -4.21 8.56
CA ASP A 34 -12.39 -3.40 7.61
C ASP A 34 -11.55 -2.20 7.16
N PRO A 35 -11.69 -1.75 5.90
CA PRO A 35 -10.96 -0.58 5.42
C PRO A 35 -11.44 0.68 6.15
N GLU A 36 -10.53 1.63 6.31
CA GLU A 36 -10.81 2.90 6.96
C GLU A 36 -11.11 4.02 5.97
N ILE A 37 -10.54 3.89 4.77
CA ILE A 37 -10.61 4.87 3.69
C ILE A 37 -10.73 4.16 2.35
N ALA A 38 -11.33 4.86 1.39
CA ALA A 38 -11.42 4.46 -0.01
C ALA A 38 -10.82 5.57 -0.87
N ARG A 39 -10.01 5.19 -1.85
CA ARG A 39 -9.43 6.12 -2.83
C ARG A 39 -10.08 5.94 -4.18
N ILE A 40 -10.40 7.05 -4.83
CA ILE A 40 -10.85 7.06 -6.23
C ILE A 40 -9.93 7.94 -7.06
N GLY A 41 -9.69 7.51 -8.29
CA GLY A 41 -8.99 8.27 -9.31
C GLY A 41 -10.01 8.87 -10.26
N ILE A 42 -9.88 10.17 -10.53
CA ILE A 42 -10.78 10.90 -11.42
C ILE A 42 -9.93 11.45 -12.56
N THR A 43 -10.20 11.01 -13.78
CA THR A 43 -9.52 11.50 -14.99
C THR A 43 -10.50 12.36 -15.78
N VAL A 44 -10.16 13.64 -15.91
CA VAL A 44 -10.94 14.61 -16.68
C VAL A 44 -10.24 14.86 -17.99
N THR A 45 -10.99 14.80 -19.09
CA THR A 45 -10.45 15.07 -20.42
C THR A 45 -11.22 16.19 -21.11
N ALA A 46 -10.52 16.93 -21.96
CA ALA A 46 -11.11 17.95 -22.79
C ALA A 46 -10.45 17.95 -24.17
N ARG A 47 -11.18 18.38 -25.20
CA ARG A 47 -10.69 18.44 -26.57
C ARG A 47 -11.02 19.78 -27.21
N GLY A 48 -10.00 20.41 -27.80
CA GLY A 48 -10.13 21.70 -28.48
C GLY A 48 -9.54 21.69 -29.89
N LYS A 49 -9.97 22.64 -30.72
CA LYS A 49 -9.39 22.84 -32.07
C LYS A 49 -7.99 23.46 -31.99
N ASP A 50 -7.73 24.21 -30.93
CA ASP A 50 -6.46 24.83 -30.59
C ASP A 50 -6.13 24.55 -29.11
N ARG A 51 -4.89 24.86 -28.71
CA ARG A 51 -4.40 24.57 -27.36
C ARG A 51 -5.16 25.35 -26.29
N ARG A 52 -5.54 26.59 -26.57
CA ARG A 52 -6.19 27.47 -25.58
C ARG A 52 -7.62 27.03 -25.33
N SER A 53 -8.38 26.72 -26.38
CA SER A 53 -9.75 26.20 -26.22
C SER A 53 -9.79 24.87 -25.44
N ALA A 54 -8.82 23.97 -25.67
CA ALA A 54 -8.72 22.72 -24.91
C ALA A 54 -8.39 22.95 -23.43
N LEU A 55 -7.51 23.91 -23.14
CA LEU A 55 -7.14 24.26 -21.76
C LEU A 55 -8.29 24.95 -21.01
N ASP A 56 -8.97 25.89 -21.64
CA ASP A 56 -10.09 26.62 -21.04
C ASP A 56 -11.25 25.66 -20.72
N ASP A 57 -11.53 24.70 -21.61
CA ASP A 57 -12.53 23.66 -21.36
C ASP A 57 -12.12 22.70 -20.25
N LEU A 58 -10.87 22.25 -20.23
CA LEU A 58 -10.39 21.39 -19.17
C LEU A 58 -10.45 22.09 -17.81
N THR A 59 -10.05 23.36 -17.74
CA THR A 59 -10.05 24.15 -16.51
C THR A 59 -11.46 24.29 -15.94
N ARG A 60 -12.44 24.59 -16.80
CA ARG A 60 -13.85 24.66 -16.41
C ARG A 60 -14.38 23.32 -15.90
N ARG A 61 -14.12 22.22 -16.62
CA ARG A 61 -14.56 20.86 -16.20
C ARG A 61 -13.93 20.46 -14.88
N ASN A 62 -12.62 20.71 -14.74
CA ASN A 62 -11.88 20.43 -13.52
C ASN A 62 -12.43 21.22 -12.33
N ALA A 63 -12.73 22.51 -12.50
CA ALA A 63 -13.33 23.32 -11.44
C ALA A 63 -14.69 22.74 -10.98
N GLY A 64 -15.56 22.38 -11.93
CA GLY A 64 -16.85 21.75 -11.60
C GLY A 64 -16.71 20.43 -10.84
N ILE A 65 -15.72 19.61 -11.20
CA ILE A 65 -15.44 18.35 -10.49
C ILE A 65 -14.89 18.61 -9.09
N VAL A 66 -13.95 19.55 -8.94
CA VAL A 66 -13.42 19.93 -7.63
C VAL A 66 -14.53 20.46 -6.72
N ASP A 67 -15.43 21.28 -7.25
CA ASP A 67 -16.57 21.82 -6.50
C ASP A 67 -17.56 20.72 -6.13
N LEU A 68 -17.85 19.80 -7.04
CA LEU A 68 -18.69 18.63 -6.76
C LEU A 68 -18.09 17.77 -5.65
N VAL A 69 -16.80 17.41 -5.74
CA VAL A 69 -16.14 16.61 -4.69
C VAL A 69 -16.17 17.35 -3.35
N LYS A 70 -15.86 18.65 -3.33
CA LYS A 70 -15.89 19.47 -2.11
C LYS A 70 -17.30 19.61 -1.51
N SER A 71 -18.36 19.48 -2.30
CA SER A 71 -19.74 19.56 -1.80
C SER A 71 -20.08 18.43 -0.81
N TYR A 72 -19.34 17.32 -0.84
CA TYR A 72 -19.47 16.22 0.13
C TYR A 72 -18.76 16.50 1.47
N GLY A 73 -18.09 17.65 1.61
CA GLY A 73 -17.61 18.17 2.89
C GLY A 73 -16.70 17.20 3.64
N GLN A 74 -17.10 16.83 4.86
CA GLN A 74 -16.30 15.98 5.75
C GLN A 74 -16.19 14.52 5.30
N ALA A 75 -17.00 14.08 4.34
CA ALA A 75 -16.88 12.73 3.77
C ALA A 75 -15.60 12.56 2.93
N VAL A 76 -15.07 13.68 2.39
CA VAL A 76 -13.81 13.72 1.64
C VAL A 76 -12.70 14.14 2.60
N GLU A 77 -11.81 13.21 2.91
CA GLU A 77 -10.66 13.51 3.76
C GLU A 77 -9.63 14.32 2.98
N HIS A 78 -9.27 13.84 1.79
CA HIS A 78 -8.23 14.45 0.95
C HIS A 78 -8.68 14.54 -0.50
N LEU A 79 -8.32 15.65 -1.15
CA LEU A 79 -8.48 15.87 -2.59
C LEU A 79 -7.17 16.42 -3.14
N GLU A 80 -6.56 15.67 -4.04
CA GLU A 80 -5.30 16.03 -4.70
C GLU A 80 -5.53 16.17 -6.19
N THR A 81 -4.98 17.24 -6.78
CA THR A 81 -4.87 17.35 -8.25
C THR A 81 -3.48 16.91 -8.64
N GLY A 82 -3.40 15.79 -9.35
CA GLY A 82 -2.17 15.18 -9.84
C GLY A 82 -1.70 15.77 -11.16
N ALA A 83 -1.19 14.89 -12.04
CA ALA A 83 -0.59 15.30 -13.29
C ALA A 83 -1.60 15.95 -14.26
N PHE A 84 -1.18 17.05 -14.89
CA PHE A 84 -1.86 17.69 -16.00
C PHE A 84 -1.02 17.55 -17.27
N SER A 85 -1.67 17.28 -18.40
CA SER A 85 -1.02 17.24 -19.70
C SER A 85 -1.92 17.81 -20.80
N ILE A 86 -1.30 18.38 -21.83
CA ILE A 86 -1.98 18.78 -23.05
C ILE A 86 -1.16 18.30 -24.25
N THR A 87 -1.78 17.45 -25.07
CA THR A 87 -1.09 16.76 -26.17
C THR A 87 -1.77 17.11 -27.49
N PRO A 88 -1.01 17.51 -28.53
CA PRO A 88 -1.55 17.64 -29.87
C PRO A 88 -1.92 16.25 -30.43
N GLU A 89 -3.10 16.14 -31.02
CA GLU A 89 -3.53 14.97 -31.75
C GLU A 89 -3.40 15.22 -33.26
N LEU A 90 -2.58 14.40 -33.91
CA LEU A 90 -2.34 14.48 -35.35
C LEU A 90 -3.48 13.84 -36.16
N ALA A 91 -3.70 14.35 -37.37
CA ALA A 91 -4.64 13.74 -38.30
C ALA A 91 -4.17 12.35 -38.74
N ARG A 92 -5.05 11.33 -38.61
CA ARG A 92 -4.72 9.92 -38.89
C ARG A 92 -4.48 9.59 -40.37
N ARG A 93 -4.75 10.52 -41.31
CA ARG A 93 -4.57 10.33 -42.77
C ARG A 93 -4.06 11.62 -43.43
N GLY A 94 -2.83 11.60 -43.93
CA GLY A 94 -2.24 12.67 -44.74
C GLY A 94 -0.71 12.61 -44.71
N ARG A 95 -0.06 12.87 -45.86
CA ARG A 95 1.40 13.08 -45.94
C ARG A 95 1.72 14.44 -45.30
N GLY A 96 1.91 14.45 -43.98
CA GLY A 96 2.32 15.63 -43.21
C GLY A 96 1.84 15.62 -41.76
N GLU A 97 2.69 16.07 -40.84
CA GLU A 97 2.35 16.28 -39.43
C GLU A 97 1.42 17.49 -39.27
N ARG A 98 0.12 17.28 -39.46
CA ARG A 98 -0.90 18.31 -39.21
C ARG A 98 -1.64 18.00 -37.92
N VAL A 99 -1.49 18.87 -36.92
CA VAL A 99 -2.28 18.83 -35.68
C VAL A 99 -3.74 19.09 -36.04
N ARG A 100 -4.61 18.15 -35.65
CA ARG A 100 -6.06 18.23 -35.88
C ARG A 100 -6.79 18.86 -34.70
N THR A 101 -6.37 18.52 -33.49
CA THR A 101 -6.98 18.95 -32.23
C THR A 101 -5.97 18.84 -31.10
N TYR A 102 -6.25 19.44 -29.96
CA TYR A 102 -5.51 19.24 -28.72
C TYR A 102 -6.37 18.47 -27.74
N ARG A 103 -5.77 17.54 -27.01
CA ARG A 103 -6.39 16.82 -25.90
C ARG A 103 -5.72 17.23 -24.60
N GLY A 104 -6.50 17.79 -23.69
CA GLY A 104 -6.11 18.06 -22.31
C GLY A 104 -6.54 16.91 -21.42
N THR A 105 -5.74 16.60 -20.40
CA THR A 105 -6.06 15.60 -19.38
C THR A 105 -5.54 16.07 -18.03
N VAL A 106 -6.36 15.95 -16.99
CA VAL A 106 -5.96 16.15 -15.60
C VAL A 106 -6.44 14.98 -14.76
N HIS A 107 -5.59 14.53 -13.86
CA HIS A 107 -5.91 13.47 -12.91
C HIS A 107 -6.13 14.07 -11.53
N LEU A 108 -7.18 13.65 -10.83
CA LEU A 108 -7.42 13.94 -9.44
C LEU A 108 -7.49 12.64 -8.66
N THR A 109 -7.11 12.69 -7.39
CA THR A 109 -7.29 11.61 -6.44
C THR A 109 -8.12 12.14 -5.29
N ALA A 110 -9.20 11.44 -4.94
CA ALA A 110 -9.99 11.74 -3.76
C ALA A 110 -9.94 10.56 -2.78
N GLU A 111 -9.80 10.86 -1.50
CA GLU A 111 -9.83 9.90 -0.41
C GLU A 111 -11.06 10.19 0.47
N LEU A 112 -11.86 9.15 0.72
CA LEU A 112 -13.12 9.23 1.45
C LEU A 112 -13.17 8.20 2.57
N SER A 113 -13.75 8.55 3.71
CA SER A 113 -14.04 7.60 4.80
C SER A 113 -15.52 7.26 4.96
N ASP A 114 -16.42 8.02 4.32
CA ASP A 114 -17.82 7.65 4.22
C ASP A 114 -18.08 6.93 2.89
N PHE A 115 -18.35 5.63 2.96
CA PHE A 115 -18.55 4.78 1.79
C PHE A 115 -19.94 4.94 1.16
N THR A 116 -20.91 5.48 1.89
CA THR A 116 -22.22 5.84 1.30
C THR A 116 -22.04 7.07 0.41
N ALA A 117 -21.36 8.10 0.93
CA ALA A 117 -21.02 9.30 0.16
C ALA A 117 -20.13 8.98 -1.05
N LEU A 118 -19.24 7.98 -0.93
CA LEU A 118 -18.43 7.47 -2.03
C LEU A 118 -19.28 6.92 -3.19
N GLY A 119 -20.29 6.10 -2.91
CA GLY A 119 -21.18 5.54 -3.93
C GLY A 119 -21.97 6.63 -4.67
N GLU A 120 -22.52 7.59 -3.91
CA GLU A 120 -23.22 8.75 -4.47
C GLU A 120 -22.29 9.63 -5.33
N LEU A 121 -21.11 9.98 -4.80
CA LEU A 121 -20.11 10.79 -5.51
C LEU A 121 -19.64 10.12 -6.79
N THR A 122 -19.33 8.82 -6.74
CA THR A 122 -18.87 8.06 -7.91
C THR A 122 -19.93 8.04 -9.01
N THR A 123 -21.20 7.87 -8.64
CA THR A 123 -22.33 7.89 -9.58
C THR A 123 -22.45 9.26 -10.26
N ARG A 124 -22.45 10.35 -9.46
CA ARG A 124 -22.51 11.71 -10.02
C ARG A 124 -21.31 12.07 -10.89
N LEU A 125 -20.12 11.60 -10.55
CA LEU A 125 -18.92 11.79 -11.36
C LEU A 125 -18.98 11.01 -12.67
N ALA A 126 -19.56 9.82 -12.67
CA ALA A 126 -19.74 8.99 -13.86
C ALA A 126 -20.75 9.62 -14.86
N ASP A 127 -21.71 10.40 -14.37
CA ASP A 127 -22.66 11.14 -15.22
C ASP A 127 -22.02 12.33 -15.95
N LEU A 128 -20.83 12.77 -15.53
CA LEU A 128 -20.14 13.89 -16.17
C LEU A 128 -19.47 13.47 -17.48
N GLU A 129 -19.77 14.20 -18.56
CA GLU A 129 -19.14 13.96 -19.85
C GLU A 129 -17.60 14.09 -19.78
N LEU A 130 -16.91 13.21 -20.52
CA LEU A 130 -15.45 13.19 -20.64
C LEU A 130 -14.71 13.02 -19.30
N THR A 131 -15.41 12.48 -18.31
CA THR A 131 -14.89 12.12 -16.99
C THR A 131 -14.83 10.60 -16.89
N ARG A 132 -13.73 10.10 -16.32
CA ARG A 132 -13.54 8.70 -16.01
C ARG A 132 -13.24 8.58 -14.53
N VAL A 133 -13.92 7.67 -13.86
CA VAL A 133 -13.64 7.32 -12.47
C VAL A 133 -13.04 5.91 -12.43
N ASP A 134 -11.95 5.76 -11.71
CA ASP A 134 -11.25 4.49 -11.48
C ASP A 134 -11.20 4.22 -9.97
N GLY A 135 -11.36 2.95 -9.56
CA GLY A 135 -11.47 2.54 -8.15
C GLY A 135 -12.87 2.03 -7.79
N PRO A 136 -13.24 1.99 -6.48
CA PRO A 136 -12.43 2.44 -5.34
C PRO A 136 -11.29 1.46 -4.98
N TRP A 137 -10.21 2.00 -4.41
CA TRP A 137 -9.17 1.22 -3.73
C TRP A 137 -9.34 1.38 -2.23
N TRP A 138 -9.68 0.28 -1.57
CA TRP A 138 -9.82 0.18 -0.13
C TRP A 138 -8.46 0.20 0.56
N ALA A 139 -8.34 0.94 1.66
CA ALA A 139 -7.10 1.04 2.39
C ALA A 139 -7.33 1.33 3.89
N LEU A 140 -6.27 1.12 4.67
CA LEU A 140 -6.15 1.63 6.02
C LEU A 140 -5.41 2.97 6.00
N ARG A 141 -5.72 3.85 6.96
CA ARG A 141 -4.92 5.05 7.15
C ARG A 141 -3.51 4.67 7.60
N PRO A 142 -2.48 5.45 7.22
CA PRO A 142 -1.10 5.20 7.66
C PRO A 142 -0.94 5.10 9.18
N GLY A 143 -1.79 5.80 9.95
CA GLY A 143 -1.82 5.78 11.41
C GLY A 143 -2.68 4.68 12.04
N SER A 144 -3.22 3.74 11.24
CA SER A 144 -4.18 2.73 11.72
C SER A 144 -3.62 1.90 12.88
N PRO A 145 -4.40 1.69 13.96
CA PRO A 145 -3.99 0.82 15.06
C PRO A 145 -3.82 -0.65 14.62
N ALA A 146 -4.42 -1.06 13.51
CA ALA A 146 -4.29 -2.42 12.98
C ALA A 146 -2.83 -2.80 12.70
N HIS A 147 -2.02 -1.86 12.20
CA HIS A 147 -0.58 -2.09 11.99
C HIS A 147 0.17 -2.36 13.31
N ARG A 148 -0.18 -1.63 14.38
CA ARG A 148 0.39 -1.85 15.72
C ARG A 148 -0.04 -3.21 16.27
N GLN A 149 -1.31 -3.55 16.13
CA GLN A 149 -1.87 -4.82 16.61
C GLN A 149 -1.20 -6.01 15.91
N ALA A 150 -1.02 -5.94 14.58
CA ALA A 150 -0.34 -7.00 13.82
C ALA A 150 1.08 -7.22 14.34
N ARG A 151 1.86 -6.14 14.54
CA ARG A 151 3.21 -6.24 15.11
C ARG A 151 3.21 -6.85 16.51
N GLN A 152 2.31 -6.41 17.39
CA GLN A 152 2.22 -6.98 18.75
C GLN A 152 1.88 -8.47 18.73
N GLN A 153 1.00 -8.89 17.81
CA GLN A 153 0.66 -10.30 17.66
C GLN A 153 1.85 -11.12 17.14
N ALA A 154 2.60 -10.61 16.15
CA ALA A 154 3.82 -11.28 15.64
C ALA A 154 4.87 -11.46 16.75
N VAL A 155 5.04 -10.46 17.63
CA VAL A 155 5.96 -10.56 18.78
C VAL A 155 5.52 -11.65 19.74
N ARG A 156 4.22 -11.69 20.09
CA ARG A 156 3.68 -12.72 21.00
C ARG A 156 3.84 -14.11 20.41
N GLU A 157 3.64 -14.23 19.10
CA GLU A 157 3.76 -15.46 18.33
C GLU A 157 5.21 -15.97 18.32
N ALA A 158 6.19 -15.10 18.07
CA ALA A 158 7.62 -15.43 18.20
C ALA A 158 7.98 -15.92 19.61
N VAL A 159 7.55 -15.20 20.65
CA VAL A 159 7.82 -15.58 22.04
C VAL A 159 7.21 -16.94 22.37
N GLN A 160 5.98 -17.19 21.92
CA GLN A 160 5.30 -18.46 22.12
C GLN A 160 6.06 -19.61 21.44
N ARG A 161 6.43 -19.46 20.16
CA ARG A 161 7.22 -20.47 19.44
C ARG A 161 8.58 -20.75 20.10
N ALA A 162 9.27 -19.71 20.57
CA ALA A 162 10.54 -19.88 21.28
C ALA A 162 10.37 -20.63 22.61
N ARG A 163 9.26 -20.42 23.33
CA ARG A 163 8.92 -21.18 24.54
C ARG A 163 8.68 -22.65 24.22
N GLU A 164 7.89 -22.94 23.21
CA GLU A 164 7.60 -24.31 22.76
C GLU A 164 8.89 -25.08 22.42
N TYR A 165 9.85 -24.42 21.74
CA TYR A 165 11.15 -25.02 21.45
C TYR A 165 12.01 -25.25 22.69
N ALA A 166 12.01 -24.31 23.64
CA ALA A 166 12.73 -24.48 24.89
C ALA A 166 12.14 -25.63 25.73
N GLU A 167 10.81 -25.70 25.82
CA GLU A 167 10.08 -26.74 26.54
C GLU A 167 10.33 -28.14 25.93
N ALA A 168 10.33 -28.24 24.60
CA ALA A 168 10.66 -29.48 23.89
C ALA A 168 12.09 -29.98 24.17
N LEU A 169 13.02 -29.08 24.50
CA LEU A 169 14.39 -29.37 24.91
C LEU A 169 14.54 -29.56 26.44
N GLY A 170 13.44 -29.58 27.19
CA GLY A 170 13.46 -29.71 28.66
C GLY A 170 14.10 -28.51 29.37
N THR A 171 14.07 -27.32 28.75
CA THR A 171 14.66 -26.09 29.28
C THR A 171 13.71 -24.90 29.18
N THR A 172 14.16 -23.70 29.54
CA THR A 172 13.36 -22.46 29.54
C THR A 172 14.11 -21.34 28.82
N LEU A 173 13.36 -20.40 28.24
CA LEU A 173 13.93 -19.13 27.77
C LEU A 173 14.59 -18.37 28.93
N ALA A 174 15.73 -17.74 28.65
CA ALA A 174 16.51 -16.98 29.60
C ALA A 174 16.38 -15.46 29.33
N ALA A 175 16.66 -15.02 28.11
CA ALA A 175 16.56 -13.61 27.73
C ALA A 175 16.24 -13.42 26.25
N LEU A 176 15.64 -12.27 25.91
CA LEU A 176 15.61 -11.74 24.54
C LEU A 176 16.99 -11.18 24.22
N VAL A 177 17.57 -11.61 23.10
CA VAL A 177 18.84 -11.10 22.59
C VAL A 177 18.58 -10.01 21.57
N GLU A 178 17.68 -10.27 20.63
CA GLU A 178 17.45 -9.41 19.49
C GLU A 178 16.04 -9.59 18.95
N ILE A 179 15.45 -8.50 18.49
CA ILE A 179 14.25 -8.51 17.69
C ILE A 179 14.44 -7.54 16.53
N ALA A 180 14.16 -8.00 15.32
CA ALA A 180 14.33 -7.22 14.11
C ALA A 180 13.14 -7.46 13.18
N ASP A 181 12.64 -6.39 12.56
CA ASP A 181 11.76 -6.53 11.41
C ASP A 181 12.56 -7.18 10.25
N ILE A 182 11.88 -7.96 9.41
CA ILE A 182 12.54 -8.62 8.28
C ILE A 182 13.20 -7.58 7.37
N GLY A 183 14.50 -7.73 7.15
CA GLY A 183 15.30 -6.83 6.31
C GLY A 183 15.89 -5.62 7.04
N ALA A 184 15.59 -5.41 8.33
CA ALA A 184 16.23 -4.34 9.12
C ALA A 184 17.73 -4.57 9.33
N GLU A 185 18.16 -5.84 9.38
CA GLU A 185 19.58 -6.22 9.51
C GLU A 185 20.41 -5.94 8.24
N ASN A 186 19.75 -5.75 7.09
CA ASN A 186 20.37 -5.47 5.78
C ASN A 186 19.56 -4.44 4.98
N ALA A 187 19.22 -3.31 5.60
CA ALA A 187 18.48 -2.23 4.95
C ALA A 187 19.31 -1.53 3.86
N ARG A 188 19.56 -2.22 2.74
CA ARG A 188 19.68 -1.53 1.45
C ARG A 188 18.27 -1.17 1.04
N PHE A 189 18.02 0.12 0.98
CA PHE A 189 16.84 0.69 0.35
C PHE A 189 16.65 0.05 -1.03
N VAL A 190 15.63 -0.79 -1.17
CA VAL A 190 15.14 -1.25 -2.48
C VAL A 190 13.95 -0.34 -2.81
N PRO A 191 14.10 0.62 -3.74
CA PRO A 191 12.95 1.35 -4.23
C PRO A 191 11.98 0.36 -4.90
N PRO A 192 10.66 0.56 -4.77
CA PRO A 192 9.69 -0.26 -5.47
C PRO A 192 9.97 -0.22 -6.97
N ALA A 193 10.17 -1.38 -7.57
CA ALA A 193 10.30 -1.51 -9.02
C ALA A 193 8.92 -1.30 -9.67
N PRO A 194 8.75 -0.36 -10.62
CA PRO A 194 7.51 -0.22 -11.36
C PRO A 194 7.43 -1.33 -12.40
N GLY A 195 6.53 -2.30 -12.20
CA GLY A 195 6.35 -3.40 -13.12
C GLY A 195 4.88 -3.81 -13.26
N GLY A 196 4.35 -3.68 -14.48
CA GLY A 196 3.17 -4.44 -14.91
C GLY A 196 2.09 -3.65 -15.64
N MET A 197 2.34 -3.26 -16.89
CA MET A 197 1.31 -2.81 -17.82
C MET A 197 0.37 -4.00 -18.12
N ARG A 198 -0.93 -3.88 -17.83
CA ARG A 198 -1.95 -4.78 -18.42
C ARG A 198 -2.65 -4.06 -19.56
N ALA A 199 -2.56 -4.65 -20.75
CA ALA A 199 -3.34 -4.27 -21.91
C ALA A 199 -4.73 -4.92 -21.82
N MET A 200 -5.78 -4.15 -22.08
CA MET A 200 -7.08 -4.68 -22.51
C MET A 200 -7.70 -3.77 -23.56
N THR A 201 -8.23 -4.43 -24.57
CA THR A 201 -8.82 -3.96 -25.82
C THR A 201 -10.18 -3.30 -25.66
N ALA A 202 -10.50 -2.38 -26.58
CA ALA A 202 -11.76 -1.66 -26.69
C ALA A 202 -12.86 -2.47 -27.41
N TYR A 203 -14.13 -2.29 -27.04
CA TYR A 203 -15.30 -2.20 -27.92
C TYR A 203 -16.47 -1.56 -27.13
N GLY A 204 -17.34 -0.80 -27.81
CA GLY A 204 -18.47 -0.11 -27.19
C GLY A 204 -19.79 -0.32 -27.95
N ALA A 205 -20.89 0.15 -27.36
CA ALA A 205 -22.14 0.65 -27.97
C ALA A 205 -23.05 1.25 -26.86
N PRO A 206 -23.91 2.26 -27.14
CA PRO A 206 -24.73 2.93 -26.12
C PRO A 206 -26.12 2.30 -25.96
N ALA A 207 -26.70 2.44 -24.77
CA ALA A 207 -28.11 2.13 -24.44
C ALA A 207 -28.66 3.23 -23.50
N PRO A 208 -30.00 3.41 -23.42
CA PRO A 208 -30.63 4.69 -23.03
C PRO A 208 -30.58 5.00 -21.53
N GLN A 209 -30.72 6.30 -21.22
CA GLN A 209 -30.67 6.91 -19.90
C GLN A 209 -31.92 6.59 -19.05
N GLU A 210 -31.70 5.87 -17.96
CA GLU A 210 -32.45 5.98 -16.71
C GLU A 210 -31.47 6.48 -15.65
N GLU A 211 -31.88 7.39 -14.76
CA GLU A 211 -31.06 7.86 -13.64
C GLU A 211 -30.51 6.66 -12.86
N ALA A 212 -29.20 6.49 -12.89
CA ALA A 212 -28.54 5.36 -12.27
C ALA A 212 -28.72 5.43 -10.76
N ALA A 213 -29.28 4.37 -10.17
CA ALA A 213 -29.25 4.20 -8.73
C ALA A 213 -27.78 4.25 -8.23
N PRO A 214 -27.52 4.82 -7.05
CA PRO A 214 -26.16 4.88 -6.51
C PRO A 214 -25.51 3.50 -6.52
N LEU A 215 -24.26 3.43 -6.96
CA LEU A 215 -23.47 2.20 -6.87
C LEU A 215 -23.34 1.81 -5.40
N ASP A 216 -23.88 0.64 -5.05
CA ASP A 216 -23.67 0.03 -3.74
C ASP A 216 -22.30 -0.64 -3.75
N LEU A 217 -21.37 -0.06 -2.99
CA LEU A 217 -19.97 -0.48 -2.95
C LEU A 217 -19.71 -1.17 -1.61
N GLU A 218 -19.67 -2.50 -1.64
CA GLU A 218 -19.29 -3.29 -0.46
C GLU A 218 -17.77 -3.17 -0.21
N PRO A 219 -17.33 -2.73 1.00
CA PRO A 219 -15.92 -2.59 1.31
C PRO A 219 -15.18 -3.93 1.35
N GLU A 220 -14.02 -4.01 0.68
CA GLU A 220 -13.15 -5.19 0.75
C GLU A 220 -12.30 -5.17 2.02
N ARG A 221 -12.30 -6.28 2.77
CA ARG A 221 -11.48 -6.42 3.99
C ARG A 221 -10.00 -6.35 3.67
N GLN A 222 -9.26 -5.65 4.52
CA GLN A 222 -7.83 -5.40 4.39
C GLN A 222 -7.03 -6.42 5.19
N HIS A 223 -6.01 -6.99 4.55
CA HIS A 223 -5.09 -7.92 5.18
C HIS A 223 -3.82 -7.19 5.66
N VAL A 224 -3.59 -7.18 6.96
CA VAL A 224 -2.40 -6.59 7.57
C VAL A 224 -1.46 -7.71 8.01
N TYR A 225 -0.27 -7.73 7.42
CA TYR A 225 0.78 -8.68 7.74
C TYR A 225 1.87 -8.01 8.59
N ALA A 226 2.38 -8.73 9.58
CA ALA A 226 3.58 -8.35 10.30
C ALA A 226 4.48 -9.57 10.47
N GLN A 227 5.78 -9.40 10.21
CA GLN A 227 6.76 -10.46 10.36
C GLN A 227 8.03 -9.91 10.99
N LEU A 228 8.65 -10.70 11.85
CA LEU A 228 9.89 -10.34 12.54
C LEU A 228 10.73 -11.57 12.82
N ASP A 229 12.03 -11.37 12.95
CA ASP A 229 12.96 -12.37 13.48
C ASP A 229 13.30 -12.01 14.92
N ALA A 230 13.26 -13.02 15.80
CA ALA A 230 13.60 -12.86 17.20
C ALA A 230 14.62 -13.92 17.62
N ARG A 231 15.65 -13.48 18.33
CA ARG A 231 16.70 -14.34 18.89
C ARG A 231 16.62 -14.29 20.40
N PHE A 232 16.61 -15.47 21.01
CA PHE A 232 16.55 -15.65 22.45
C PHE A 232 17.73 -16.51 22.92
N THR A 233 18.14 -16.36 24.16
CA THR A 233 18.94 -17.37 24.85
C THR A 233 18.03 -18.29 25.64
N ILE A 234 18.43 -19.55 25.76
CA ILE A 234 17.84 -20.53 26.68
C ILE A 234 18.83 -20.88 27.77
N LYS A 235 18.36 -21.46 28.87
CA LYS A 235 19.26 -22.17 29.78
C LYS A 235 19.82 -23.41 29.05
N PRO A 236 21.09 -23.79 29.25
CA PRO A 236 21.65 -24.98 28.63
C PRO A 236 20.77 -26.22 28.93
N PRO A 237 20.15 -26.85 27.91
CA PRO A 237 19.40 -28.08 28.10
C PRO A 237 20.33 -29.22 28.53
N LYS A 238 19.78 -30.17 29.29
CA LYS A 238 20.45 -31.43 29.62
C LYS A 238 19.99 -32.46 28.60
N LEU A 239 20.76 -32.62 27.54
CA LEU A 239 20.51 -33.55 26.42
C LEU A 239 21.25 -34.86 26.65
#